data_AF-A0A8T1TS14-F1
#
_entry.id   AF-A0A8T1TS14-F1
#
_cell.length_a   1.000
_cell.length_b   1.000
_cell.length_c   1.000
_cell.angle_alpha   90.00
_cell.angle_beta   90.00
_cell.angle_gamma   90.00
#
_symmetry.space_group_name_H-M   'P 1'
#
loop_
_entity.id
_entity.type
_entity.pdbx_description
1 polymer ?
#
loop_
_entity_poly.entity_id
_entity_poly.type
_entity_poly.pdbx_seq_one_letter_code
_entity_poly.pdbx_strand_id
1 'polypeptide(L)'
;VREVLHNLIVDPKHQKHYDTHSIRKEVATFACSGSAGGPSIVSVCLRVGWSLGGVQDHYIRYESAGDQFLGRVVADLPLNRPEFATLPPHFKDNEDRTLCAFVREMYPELQQVND
;
A
#
# COMPACT_ATOMS: atom_id res chain seq x y z
N VAL A 1 4.99 -1.46 -16.19
CA VAL A 1 5.29 -0.35 -15.27
C VAL A 1 6.55 -0.63 -14.45
N ARG A 2 6.68 -1.78 -13.77
CA ARG A 2 7.91 -2.18 -13.05
C ARG A 2 9.20 -1.99 -13.86
N GLU A 3 9.22 -2.46 -15.11
CA GLU A 3 10.38 -2.37 -16.00
C GLU A 3 10.68 -0.92 -16.43
N VAL A 4 9.63 -0.14 -16.72
CA VAL A 4 9.74 1.28 -17.06
C VAL A 4 10.22 2.11 -15.86
N LEU A 5 9.63 1.90 -14.68
CA LEU A 5 10.00 2.58 -13.44
C LEU A 5 11.42 2.20 -13.00
N HIS A 6 11.78 0.93 -13.09
CA HIS A 6 13.15 0.47 -12.84
C HIS A 6 14.14 1.15 -13.79
N ASN A 7 13.82 1.22 -15.08
CA ASN A 7 14.67 1.88 -16.07
C ASN A 7 14.75 3.40 -15.84
N LEU A 8 13.68 4.05 -15.38
CA LEU A 8 13.65 5.48 -15.06
C LEU A 8 14.42 5.83 -13.76
N ILE A 9 14.43 4.93 -12.77
CA ILE A 9 15.20 5.10 -11.53
C ILE A 9 16.70 4.87 -11.76
N VAL A 10 17.04 3.92 -12.65
CA VAL A 10 18.43 3.52 -12.93
C VAL A 10 19.13 4.47 -13.92
N ASP A 11 18.38 5.23 -14.74
CA ASP A 11 18.96 6.15 -15.71
C ASP A 11 19.53 7.42 -15.04
N PRO A 12 20.87 7.61 -15.03
CA PRO A 12 21.52 8.71 -14.32
C PRO A 12 21.21 10.11 -14.91
N LYS A 13 20.63 10.18 -16.11
CA LYS A 13 20.18 11.45 -16.72
C LYS A 13 18.91 12.02 -16.07
N HIS A 14 18.10 11.17 -15.43
CA HIS A 14 16.81 11.54 -14.83
C HIS A 14 16.85 11.60 -13.30
N GLN A 15 18.05 11.60 -12.72
CA GLN A 15 18.28 11.61 -11.27
C GLN A 15 17.82 12.89 -10.55
N LYS A 16 17.30 13.89 -11.30
CA LYS A 16 16.58 15.04 -10.76
C LYS A 16 15.07 14.92 -10.99
N HIS A 17 14.35 14.79 -9.86
CA HIS A 17 13.01 15.32 -9.59
C HIS A 17 11.75 14.50 -9.90
N TYR A 18 11.77 13.18 -9.69
CA TYR A 18 10.51 12.52 -9.32
C TYR A 18 10.24 12.78 -7.83
N ASP A 19 9.34 13.74 -7.56
CA ASP A 19 8.83 13.93 -6.21
C ASP A 19 7.99 12.72 -5.78
N THR A 20 7.97 12.44 -4.48
CA THR A 20 7.15 11.39 -3.86
C THR A 20 5.69 11.50 -4.29
N HIS A 21 5.21 12.73 -4.51
CA HIS A 21 3.88 13.00 -5.03
C HIS A 21 3.62 12.43 -6.44
N SER A 22 4.62 12.46 -7.34
CA SER A 22 4.50 11.90 -8.69
C SER A 22 4.41 10.38 -8.66
N ILE A 23 5.22 9.73 -7.81
CA ILE A 23 5.19 8.27 -7.63
C ILE A 23 3.81 7.83 -7.11
N ARG A 24 3.26 8.56 -6.13
CA ARG A 24 1.90 8.32 -5.61
C ARG A 24 0.82 8.42 -6.69
N LYS A 25 0.94 9.39 -7.62
CA LYS A 25 0.04 9.50 -8.79
C LYS A 25 0.18 8.31 -9.72
N GLU A 26 1.40 7.91 -10.04
CA GLU A 26 1.67 6.78 -10.92
C GLU A 26 1.07 5.48 -10.35
N VAL A 27 1.21 5.25 -9.04
CA VAL A 27 0.61 4.10 -8.34
C VAL A 27 -0.91 4.09 -8.50
N ALA A 28 -1.59 5.22 -8.33
CA ALA A 28 -3.04 5.32 -8.54
C ALA A 28 -3.41 5.01 -10.00
N THR A 29 -2.70 5.59 -10.96
CA THR A 29 -2.95 5.33 -12.39
C THR A 29 -2.74 3.86 -12.72
N PHE A 30 -1.63 3.27 -12.28
CA PHE A 30 -1.34 1.85 -12.52
C PHE A 30 -2.45 0.95 -11.99
N ALA A 31 -2.84 1.13 -10.73
CA ALA A 31 -3.84 0.28 -10.09
C ALA A 31 -5.25 0.41 -10.68
N CYS A 32 -5.60 1.59 -11.20
CA CYS A 32 -6.92 1.85 -11.80
C CYS A 32 -6.95 1.66 -13.32
N SER A 33 -5.79 1.52 -13.97
CA SER A 33 -5.72 1.32 -15.42
C SER A 33 -5.93 -0.14 -15.81
N GLY A 34 -6.72 -0.39 -16.86
CA GLY A 34 -6.76 -1.70 -17.52
C GLY A 34 -7.82 -2.71 -17.05
N SER A 35 -8.76 -2.33 -16.17
CA SER A 35 -9.88 -3.21 -15.78
C SER A 35 -11.15 -2.43 -15.44
N ALA A 36 -12.32 -3.04 -15.70
CA ALA A 36 -13.62 -2.53 -15.25
C ALA A 36 -13.94 -2.87 -13.78
N GLY A 37 -13.18 -3.80 -13.18
CA GLY A 37 -13.27 -4.19 -11.77
C GLY A 37 -12.08 -3.67 -10.96
N GLY A 38 -11.76 -2.38 -11.09
CA GLY A 38 -10.65 -1.74 -10.39
C GLY A 38 -10.85 -1.67 -8.86
N PRO A 39 -9.78 -1.34 -8.11
CA PRO A 39 -9.85 -1.16 -6.66
C PRO A 39 -10.81 -0.03 -6.28
N SER A 40 -11.37 -0.10 -5.06
CA SER A 40 -12.18 0.99 -4.50
C SER A 40 -11.39 2.30 -4.49
N ILE A 41 -12.02 3.39 -4.95
CA ILE A 41 -11.42 4.73 -4.92
C ILE A 41 -10.98 5.14 -3.51
N VAL A 42 -11.67 4.63 -2.49
CA VAL A 42 -11.35 4.85 -1.08
C VAL A 42 -9.98 4.26 -0.74
N SER A 43 -9.78 2.99 -1.09
CA SER A 43 -8.50 2.30 -0.86
C SER A 43 -7.37 2.98 -1.63
N VAL A 44 -7.64 3.46 -2.84
CA VAL A 44 -6.67 4.21 -3.66
C VAL A 44 -6.28 5.51 -2.96
N CYS A 45 -7.24 6.37 -2.62
CA CYS A 45 -6.99 7.65 -1.97
C CYS A 45 -6.20 7.48 -0.67
N LEU A 46 -6.58 6.51 0.18
CA LEU A 46 -5.87 6.24 1.43
C LEU A 46 -4.41 5.81 1.19
N ARG A 47 -4.16 4.91 0.23
CA ARG A 47 -2.81 4.41 -0.08
C ARG A 47 -1.89 5.47 -0.68
N VAL A 48 -2.44 6.37 -1.50
CA VAL A 48 -1.66 7.44 -2.13
C VAL A 48 -1.65 8.73 -1.31
N GLY A 49 -2.24 8.71 -0.10
CA GLY A 49 -2.26 9.83 0.84
C GLY A 49 -3.09 11.02 0.34
N TRP A 50 -4.17 10.76 -0.39
CA TRP A 50 -5.14 11.76 -0.81
C TRP A 50 -6.33 11.77 0.16
N SER A 51 -6.82 12.97 0.46
CA SER A 51 -8.10 13.15 1.16
C SER A 51 -9.25 12.74 0.23
N LEU A 52 -10.26 12.03 0.77
CA LEU A 52 -11.52 11.80 0.05
C LEU A 52 -12.36 13.08 -0.03
N GLY A 53 -12.17 13.99 0.94
CA GLY A 53 -12.75 15.31 0.98
C GLY A 53 -14.12 15.35 1.66
N GLY A 54 -14.36 16.45 2.36
CA GLY A 54 -15.65 16.81 2.95
C GLY A 54 -16.24 15.73 3.85
N VAL A 55 -17.46 15.31 3.54
CA VAL A 55 -18.23 14.33 4.30
C VAL A 55 -17.62 12.93 4.19
N GLN A 56 -17.03 12.57 3.04
CA GLN A 56 -16.59 11.19 2.79
C GLN A 56 -15.46 10.77 3.74
N ASP A 57 -14.52 11.66 4.05
CA ASP A 57 -13.44 11.40 5.02
C ASP A 57 -13.96 11.00 6.41
N HIS A 58 -15.16 11.43 6.79
CA HIS A 58 -15.73 11.18 8.12
C HIS A 58 -16.58 9.91 8.19
N TYR A 59 -17.26 9.56 7.10
CA TYR A 59 -18.23 8.47 7.09
C TYR A 59 -17.73 7.21 6.40
N ILE A 60 -16.73 7.33 5.52
CA ILE A 60 -16.15 6.18 4.83
C ILE A 60 -15.01 5.63 5.67
N ARG A 61 -15.26 4.48 6.29
CA ARG A 61 -14.27 3.74 7.07
C ARG A 61 -13.23 3.08 6.16
N TYR A 62 -12.00 2.99 6.65
CA TYR A 62 -10.96 2.14 6.07
C TYR A 62 -11.45 0.69 6.01
N GLU A 63 -11.40 0.12 4.82
CA GLU A 63 -11.80 -1.26 4.55
C GLU A 63 -10.53 -2.06 4.24
N SER A 64 -10.26 -3.07 5.07
CA SER A 64 -8.99 -3.78 5.05
C SER A 64 -8.82 -4.67 3.82
N ALA A 65 -9.89 -5.24 3.27
CA ALA A 65 -9.80 -6.11 2.11
C ALA A 65 -9.44 -5.31 0.84
N GLY A 66 -10.00 -4.12 0.67
CA GLY A 66 -9.73 -3.22 -0.44
C GLY A 66 -8.29 -2.70 -0.42
N ASP A 67 -7.76 -2.38 0.76
CA ASP A 67 -6.35 -2.03 0.89
C ASP A 67 -5.42 -3.22 0.58
N GLN A 68 -5.73 -4.41 1.12
CA GLN A 68 -4.95 -5.62 0.83
C GLN A 68 -4.97 -5.97 -0.66
N PHE A 69 -6.14 -5.90 -1.31
CA PHE A 69 -6.30 -6.07 -2.74
C PHE A 69 -5.43 -5.08 -3.51
N LEU A 70 -5.54 -3.79 -3.19
CA LEU A 70 -4.79 -2.74 -3.85
C LEU A 70 -3.28 -2.92 -3.66
N GLY A 71 -2.82 -3.29 -2.47
CA GLY A 71 -1.42 -3.55 -2.20
C GLY A 71 -0.84 -4.67 -3.07
N ARG A 72 -1.62 -5.72 -3.33
CA ARG A 72 -1.22 -6.81 -4.23
C ARG A 72 -1.19 -6.37 -5.69
N VAL A 73 -2.17 -5.58 -6.12
CA VAL A 73 -2.18 -4.99 -7.47
C VAL A 73 -0.93 -4.13 -7.67
N VAL A 74 -0.60 -3.25 -6.73
CA VAL A 74 0.58 -2.38 -6.80
C VAL A 74 1.90 -3.18 -6.72
N ALA A 75 1.90 -4.31 -6.02
CA ALA A 75 3.01 -5.25 -6.00
C ALA A 75 3.13 -6.11 -7.28
N ASP A 76 2.27 -5.87 -8.28
CA ASP A 76 2.27 -6.54 -9.58
C ASP A 76 2.01 -8.06 -9.48
N LEU A 77 1.21 -8.48 -8.48
CA LEU A 77 0.81 -9.88 -8.36
C LEU A 77 -0.22 -10.25 -9.45
N PRO A 78 -0.17 -11.49 -9.98
CA PRO A 78 -1.02 -11.91 -11.07
C PRO A 78 -2.49 -12.07 -10.62
N LEU A 79 -3.32 -11.06 -10.89
CA LEU A 79 -4.71 -10.96 -10.44
C LEU A 79 -5.57 -12.19 -10.77
N ASN A 80 -5.33 -12.80 -11.94
CA ASN A 80 -6.10 -13.94 -12.44
C ASN A 80 -5.56 -15.31 -11.99
N ARG A 81 -4.58 -15.34 -11.09
CA ARG A 81 -4.00 -16.58 -10.60
C ARG A 81 -4.19 -16.73 -9.08
N PRO A 82 -4.29 -17.98 -8.57
CA PRO A 82 -4.54 -18.21 -7.14
C PRO A 82 -3.44 -17.64 -6.23
N GLU A 83 -2.23 -17.43 -6.74
CA GLU A 83 -1.14 -16.81 -5.97
C GLU A 83 -1.49 -15.37 -5.55
N PHE A 84 -2.44 -14.71 -6.24
CA PHE A 84 -2.95 -13.42 -5.79
C PHE A 84 -3.61 -13.50 -4.41
N ALA A 85 -4.23 -14.63 -4.05
CA ALA A 85 -4.89 -14.84 -2.76
C ALA A 85 -3.93 -15.31 -1.65
N THR A 86 -2.64 -15.55 -1.95
CA THR A 86 -1.66 -16.03 -0.97
C THR A 86 -1.50 -15.00 0.15
N LEU A 87 -1.67 -15.40 1.41
CA LEU A 87 -1.51 -14.52 2.57
C LEU A 87 -0.19 -13.71 2.48
N PRO A 88 -0.21 -12.41 2.81
CA PRO A 88 1.04 -11.67 2.92
C PRO A 88 1.96 -12.33 3.96
N PRO A 89 3.27 -12.03 3.94
CA PRO A 89 4.17 -12.45 5.01
C PRO A 89 3.55 -12.09 6.36
N HIS A 90 3.33 -13.10 7.18
CA HIS A 90 2.72 -12.95 8.50
C HIS A 90 3.54 -13.75 9.49
N PHE A 91 3.55 -13.28 10.74
CA PHE A 91 4.16 -14.03 11.81
C PHE A 91 3.29 -15.25 12.11
N LYS A 92 3.95 -16.40 12.27
CA LYS A 92 3.27 -17.65 12.61
C LYS A 92 2.75 -17.61 14.05
N ASP A 93 3.46 -16.90 14.91
CA ASP A 93 3.11 -16.66 16.30
C ASP A 93 3.28 -15.17 16.59
N ASN A 94 2.18 -14.48 16.88
CA ASN A 94 2.19 -13.05 17.21
C ASN A 94 2.65 -12.79 18.65
N GLU A 95 2.73 -13.83 19.48
CA GLU A 95 3.20 -13.77 20.86
C GLU A 95 4.67 -14.23 20.98
N ASP A 96 5.37 -14.38 19.86
CA ASP A 96 6.79 -14.69 19.87
C ASP A 96 7.56 -13.63 20.66
N ARG A 97 8.33 -14.07 21.66
CA ARG A 97 9.04 -13.14 22.57
C ARG A 97 10.00 -12.22 21.83
N THR A 98 10.62 -12.70 20.76
CA THR A 98 11.55 -11.91 19.95
C THR A 98 10.79 -10.85 19.16
N LEU A 99 9.69 -11.24 18.53
CA LEU A 99 8.78 -10.32 17.86
C LEU A 99 8.30 -9.22 18.82
N CYS A 100 7.77 -9.61 19.99
CA CYS A 100 7.30 -8.65 20.98
C CYS A 100 8.42 -7.71 21.41
N ALA A 101 9.63 -8.21 21.66
CA ALA A 101 10.78 -7.36 22.02
C ALA A 101 11.08 -6.33 20.92
N PHE A 102 11.13 -6.74 19.65
CA PHE A 102 11.36 -5.82 18.53
C PHE A 102 10.25 -4.80 18.37
N VAL A 103 8.98 -5.20 18.49
CA VAL A 103 7.85 -4.28 18.39
C VAL A 103 7.91 -3.21 19.48
N ARG A 104 8.29 -3.59 20.71
CA ARG A 104 8.47 -2.65 21.82
C ARG A 104 9.61 -1.66 21.59
N GLU A 105 10.70 -2.13 21.00
CA GLU A 105 11.86 -1.29 20.69
C GLU A 105 11.58 -0.33 19.53
N MET A 106 10.96 -0.80 18.45
CA MET A 106 10.73 0.01 17.25
C MET A 106 9.52 0.94 17.38
N TYR A 107 8.49 0.54 18.13
CA TYR A 107 7.24 1.29 18.27
C TYR A 107 6.86 1.50 19.74
N PRO A 108 7.67 2.24 20.51
CA PRO A 108 7.46 2.43 21.94
C PRO A 108 6.12 3.14 22.25
N GLU A 109 5.63 3.99 21.33
CA GLU A 109 4.35 4.69 21.50
C GLU A 109 3.12 3.79 21.39
N LEU A 110 3.21 2.65 20.69
CA LEU A 110 2.11 1.66 20.64
C LEU A 110 1.84 1.02 22.00
N GLN A 111 2.78 1.13 22.95
CA GLN A 111 2.62 0.63 24.31
C GLN A 111 1.95 1.64 25.27
N GLN A 112 1.77 2.89 24.85
CA GLN A 112 1.29 3.97 25.72
C GLN A 112 -0.24 4.11 25.74
N VAL A 113 -0.96 3.30 24.96
CA VAL A 113 -2.42 3.25 24.98
C VAL A 113 -2.88 2.50 26.24
N ASN A 114 -2.89 3.20 27.36
CA ASN A 114 -3.77 2.87 28.48
C ASN A 114 -5.18 3.33 28.11
N ASP A 115 -6.14 2.43 28.30
CA ASP A 115 -7.60 2.50 28.07
C ASP A 115 -8.25 3.89 27.86
#